data_AF-A0A2A5M2V0-F1
#
_entry.id   AF-A0A2A5M2V0-F1
#
_cell.length_a   1.000
_cell.length_b   1.000
_cell.length_c   1.000
_cell.angle_alpha   90.00
_cell.angle_beta   90.00
_cell.angle_gamma   90.00
#
_symmetry.space_group_name_H-M   'P 1'
#
loop_
_entity.id
_entity.type
_entity.pdbx_description
1 polymer ?
#
loop_
_entity_poly.entity_id
_entity_poly.type
_entity_poly.pdbx_seq_one_letter_code
_entity_poly.pdbx_strand_id
1 'polypeptide(L)'
;MAELKFRTKAQNLKNLQTKLKKAKVLPLVLTSLEELISNEDKVLQDIQTLKANRLIIRSSSLSEDSMKNSNAGAFLSLANIKADSKDELLKALYEVANSMPSKSDEILVQPMLENITLCGVGFSVDKDNFSPYFCLQYDENGSNSSITDGSSKSAKTYYHYRDYLEFKDIRLQKIIELIKELEVLYDCCFLDVEFAFAIQDDEEELFCLQVRPLVMHEKNNLFHSLPKEALYRFYKRFETLKESRSRVLGDEAIFGVMPDWNPAEI
;
A
#
# COMPACT_ATOMS: atom_id res chain seq x y z
N MET A 1 21.43 -6.49 -9.70
CA MET A 1 21.62 -6.81 -8.27
C MET A 1 20.74 -5.86 -7.50
N ALA A 2 19.87 -6.38 -6.63
CA ALA A 2 19.00 -5.56 -5.78
C ALA A 2 19.81 -4.51 -4.99
N GLU A 3 19.35 -3.26 -4.99
CA GLU A 3 19.95 -2.20 -4.17
C GLU A 3 19.56 -2.37 -2.69
N LEU A 4 18.35 -2.86 -2.43
CA LEU A 4 17.76 -3.06 -1.11
C LEU A 4 17.36 -4.51 -0.89
N LYS A 5 17.28 -4.91 0.37
CA LYS A 5 16.73 -6.20 0.80
C LYS A 5 15.59 -5.96 1.77
N PHE A 6 14.52 -6.76 1.68
CA PHE A 6 13.42 -6.69 2.63
C PHE A 6 13.89 -6.98 4.06
N ARG A 7 13.42 -6.15 4.97
CA ARG A 7 13.55 -6.26 6.43
C ARG A 7 12.17 -5.97 7.04
N THR A 8 12.16 -5.53 8.29
CA THR A 8 10.97 -5.01 8.97
C THR A 8 10.41 -3.78 8.28
N LYS A 9 9.12 -3.48 8.51
CA LYS A 9 8.44 -2.23 8.14
C LYS A 9 9.29 -0.98 8.38
N ALA A 10 9.80 -0.81 9.61
CA ALA A 10 10.65 0.31 10.00
C ALA A 10 11.91 0.43 9.13
N GLN A 11 12.61 -0.68 8.95
CA GLN A 11 13.87 -0.71 8.21
C GLN A 11 13.65 -0.51 6.71
N ASN A 12 12.55 -1.01 6.15
CA ASN A 12 12.19 -0.77 4.75
C ASN A 12 12.00 0.73 4.51
N LEU A 13 11.20 1.41 5.33
CA LEU A 13 11.01 2.87 5.22
C LEU A 13 12.30 3.66 5.42
N LYS A 14 13.11 3.30 6.42
CA LYS A 14 14.42 3.94 6.68
C LYS A 14 15.36 3.84 5.49
N ASN A 15 15.43 2.67 4.85
CA ASN A 15 16.27 2.48 3.68
C ASN A 15 15.77 3.29 2.46
N LEU A 16 14.46 3.48 2.35
CA LEU A 16 13.85 4.25 1.25
C LEU A 16 14.08 5.76 1.36
N GLN A 17 14.21 6.33 2.56
CA GLN A 17 14.36 7.78 2.77
C GLN A 17 15.46 8.44 1.92
N THR A 18 16.52 7.71 1.58
CA THR A 18 17.66 8.24 0.81
C THR A 18 17.71 7.77 -0.64
N LYS A 19 16.77 6.90 -1.04
CA LYS A 19 16.80 6.18 -2.32
C LYS A 19 15.58 6.44 -3.19
N LEU A 20 14.42 6.64 -2.57
CA LEU A 20 13.15 6.83 -3.26
C LEU A 20 13.07 8.22 -3.89
N LYS A 21 12.64 8.31 -5.15
CA LYS A 21 12.54 9.57 -5.91
C LYS A 21 11.12 9.89 -6.36
N LYS A 22 10.27 8.87 -6.50
CA LYS A 22 8.89 9.01 -7.00
C LYS A 22 7.88 9.35 -5.92
N ALA A 23 8.26 9.21 -4.65
CA ALA A 23 7.47 9.60 -3.51
C ALA A 23 8.38 10.02 -2.34
N LYS A 24 7.80 10.70 -1.36
CA LYS A 24 8.45 11.04 -0.09
C LYS A 24 8.23 9.91 0.92
N VAL A 25 9.19 9.76 1.84
CA VAL A 25 9.01 8.98 3.07
C VAL A 25 9.13 9.96 4.23
N LEU A 26 8.16 9.92 5.15
CA LEU A 26 8.18 10.80 6.32
C LEU A 26 9.45 10.57 7.15
N PRO A 27 9.97 11.61 7.84
CA PRO A 27 11.06 11.44 8.79
C PRO A 27 10.63 10.43 9.87
N LEU A 28 11.59 9.68 10.40
CA LEU A 28 11.31 8.59 11.32
C LEU A 28 12.38 8.49 12.40
N VAL A 29 11.95 8.03 13.57
CA VAL A 29 12.81 7.62 14.68
C VAL A 29 12.48 6.17 14.98
N LEU A 30 13.52 5.36 15.12
CA LEU A 30 13.42 3.95 15.50
C LEU A 30 13.95 3.81 16.92
N THR A 31 13.19 3.10 17.74
CA THR A 31 13.59 2.74 19.10
C THR A 31 13.06 1.34 19.43
N SER A 32 13.26 0.86 20.66
CA SER A 32 12.75 -0.42 21.14
C SER A 32 12.39 -0.33 22.62
N LEU A 33 11.74 -1.36 23.17
CA LEU A 33 11.47 -1.39 24.61
C LEU A 33 12.77 -1.40 25.43
N GLU A 34 13.80 -2.10 24.93
CA GLU A 34 15.12 -2.13 25.57
C GLU A 34 15.78 -0.75 25.61
N GLU A 35 15.74 0.00 24.51
CA GLU A 35 16.30 1.36 24.45
C GLU A 35 15.49 2.34 25.29
N LEU A 36 14.15 2.24 25.26
CA LEU A 36 13.27 3.09 26.04
C LEU A 36 13.51 2.93 27.56
N ILE A 37 13.66 1.70 28.04
CA ILE A 37 13.97 1.43 29.45
C ILE A 37 15.38 1.90 29.81
N SER A 38 16.34 1.74 28.90
CA SER A 38 17.75 2.04 29.17
C SER A 38 18.07 3.53 29.09
N ASN A 39 17.38 4.28 28.23
CA ASN A 39 17.69 5.68 27.94
C ASN A 39 16.47 6.47 27.43
N GLU A 40 15.41 6.56 28.25
CA GLU A 40 14.16 7.25 27.94
C GLU A 40 14.39 8.69 27.44
N ASP A 41 15.21 9.48 28.14
CA ASP A 41 15.42 10.88 27.80
C ASP A 41 16.05 11.06 26.41
N LYS A 42 16.97 10.16 26.02
CA LYS A 42 17.54 10.16 24.66
C LYS A 42 16.45 9.85 23.62
N VAL A 43 15.62 8.85 23.85
CA VAL A 43 14.53 8.49 22.92
C VAL A 43 13.58 9.67 22.74
N LEU A 44 13.21 10.35 23.82
CA LEU A 44 12.36 11.54 23.75
C LEU A 44 13.03 12.69 22.99
N GLN A 45 14.33 12.92 23.21
CA GLN A 45 15.10 13.92 22.45
C GLN A 45 15.17 13.57 20.95
N ASP A 46 15.39 12.31 20.61
CA ASP A 46 15.42 11.84 19.22
C ASP A 46 14.05 12.08 18.57
N ILE A 47 12.95 11.75 19.24
CA ILE A 47 11.58 12.01 18.75
C ILE A 47 11.31 13.51 18.53
N GLN A 48 11.83 14.39 19.39
CA GLN A 48 11.69 15.84 19.22
C GLN A 48 12.34 16.36 17.93
N THR A 49 13.35 15.66 17.39
CA THR A 49 13.98 16.04 16.12
C THR A 49 13.04 15.94 14.91
N LEU A 50 11.95 15.18 15.02
CA LEU A 50 10.92 15.07 13.99
C LEU A 50 10.14 16.39 13.78
N LYS A 51 10.18 17.32 14.76
CA LYS A 51 9.52 18.64 14.69
C LYS A 51 8.06 18.57 14.27
N ALA A 52 7.33 17.57 14.75
CA ALA A 52 5.92 17.36 14.44
C ALA A 52 5.04 17.74 15.64
N ASN A 53 3.81 18.20 15.38
CA ASN A 53 2.80 18.44 16.43
C ASN A 53 2.11 17.15 16.86
N ARG A 54 1.84 16.27 15.89
CA ARG A 54 1.19 14.97 16.06
C ARG A 54 2.07 13.87 15.51
N LEU A 55 2.09 12.75 16.21
CA LEU A 55 2.87 11.58 15.90
C LEU A 55 1.97 10.38 15.66
N ILE A 56 2.49 9.45 14.86
CA ILE A 56 2.02 8.07 14.77
C ILE A 56 3.13 7.15 15.26
N ILE A 57 2.76 6.22 16.15
CA ILE A 57 3.66 5.24 16.75
C ILE A 57 3.19 3.87 16.30
N ARG A 58 4.05 3.17 15.58
CA ARG A 58 3.73 1.91 14.89
C ARG A 58 4.66 0.82 15.39
N SER A 59 4.10 -0.34 15.61
CA SER A 59 4.85 -1.58 15.79
C SER A 59 5.56 -1.99 14.49
N SER A 60 6.76 -2.55 14.63
CA SER A 60 7.57 -3.06 13.55
C SER A 60 8.37 -4.28 14.02
N SER A 61 7.79 -5.47 13.89
CA SER A 61 8.43 -6.73 14.26
C SER A 61 8.88 -7.53 13.04
N LEU A 62 9.94 -8.34 13.20
CA LEU A 62 10.34 -9.36 12.22
C LEU A 62 9.26 -10.43 11.99
N SER A 63 8.36 -10.59 12.96
CA SER A 63 7.23 -11.54 12.89
C SER A 63 6.03 -11.03 12.08
N GLU A 64 6.03 -9.74 11.72
CA GLU A 64 4.94 -9.09 10.97
C GLU A 64 5.09 -9.32 9.45
N ASP A 65 6.31 -9.19 8.94
CA ASP A 65 6.63 -9.17 7.52
C ASP A 65 7.59 -10.31 7.14
N SER A 66 7.07 -11.37 6.51
CA SER A 66 7.91 -12.42 5.93
C SER A 66 7.44 -12.86 4.55
N MET A 67 8.35 -13.42 3.75
CA MET A 67 8.01 -14.03 2.46
C MET A 67 7.05 -15.23 2.57
N LYS A 68 6.86 -15.78 3.77
CA LYS A 68 6.06 -16.99 4.01
C LYS A 68 4.71 -16.72 4.68
N ASN A 69 4.67 -15.73 5.57
CA ASN A 69 3.48 -15.29 6.32
C ASN A 69 3.45 -13.76 6.36
N SER A 70 2.30 -13.16 6.06
CA SER A 70 2.04 -11.74 6.28
C SER A 70 1.03 -11.61 7.41
N ASN A 71 1.45 -11.01 8.51
CA ASN A 71 0.60 -10.67 9.65
C ASN A 71 0.31 -9.17 9.61
N ALA A 72 -0.11 -8.67 8.44
CA ALA A 72 -0.41 -7.26 8.24
C ALA A 72 -1.41 -6.75 9.29
N GLY A 73 -1.02 -5.72 10.05
CA GLY A 73 -1.88 -5.14 11.08
C GLY A 73 -2.03 -6.00 12.35
N ALA A 74 -1.18 -7.02 12.54
CA ALA A 74 -1.25 -7.88 13.73
C ALA A 74 -0.86 -7.15 15.04
N PHE A 75 -0.18 -6.01 14.95
CA PHE A 75 0.33 -5.28 16.10
C PHE A 75 -0.14 -3.81 16.11
N LEU A 76 -0.13 -3.24 17.31
CA LEU A 76 -0.76 -1.95 17.61
C LEU A 76 -0.09 -0.81 16.85
N SER A 77 -0.91 0.09 16.30
CA SER A 77 -0.49 1.41 15.80
C SER A 77 -1.36 2.47 16.45
N LEU A 78 -0.74 3.44 17.11
CA LEU A 78 -1.41 4.54 17.80
C LEU A 78 -1.14 5.84 17.03
N ALA A 79 -2.20 6.47 16.54
CA ALA A 79 -2.14 7.72 15.79
C ALA A 79 -2.55 8.92 16.66
N ASN A 80 -2.30 10.14 16.16
CA ASN A 80 -2.76 11.40 16.73
C ASN A 80 -2.19 11.72 18.14
N ILE A 81 -1.01 11.17 18.44
CA ILE A 81 -0.30 11.38 19.71
C ILE A 81 0.33 12.77 19.73
N LYS A 82 0.04 13.57 20.75
CA LYS A 82 0.64 14.90 20.90
C LYS A 82 2.15 14.81 21.19
N ALA A 83 2.96 15.47 20.37
CA ALA A 83 4.42 15.44 20.52
C ALA A 83 4.94 16.24 21.71
N ASP A 84 4.18 17.25 22.18
CA ASP A 84 4.51 18.10 23.32
C ASP A 84 4.10 17.48 24.68
N SER A 85 3.33 16.38 24.66
CA SER A 85 2.85 15.68 25.85
C SER A 85 3.73 14.48 26.17
N LYS A 86 4.69 14.66 27.09
CA LYS A 86 5.60 13.58 27.53
C LYS A 86 4.82 12.35 28.03
N ASP A 87 3.77 12.55 28.82
CA ASP A 87 2.99 11.44 29.40
C ASP A 87 2.22 10.64 28.33
N GLU A 88 1.61 11.34 27.36
CA GLU A 88 0.87 10.69 26.26
C GLU A 88 1.81 9.92 25.34
N LEU A 89 2.97 10.52 25.03
CA LEU A 89 4.01 9.92 24.21
C LEU A 89 4.59 8.65 24.87
N LEU A 90 4.98 8.72 26.15
CA LEU A 90 5.52 7.56 26.86
C LEU A 90 4.49 6.45 26.97
N LYS A 91 3.25 6.79 27.33
CA LYS A 91 2.16 5.80 27.39
C LYS A 91 2.01 5.07 26.06
N ALA A 92 1.96 5.81 24.95
CA ALA A 92 1.80 5.24 23.63
C ALA A 92 3.02 4.40 23.20
N LEU A 93 4.24 4.82 23.53
CA LEU A 93 5.46 4.05 23.29
C LEU A 93 5.43 2.71 24.03
N TYR A 94 5.14 2.71 25.34
CA TYR A 94 5.04 1.48 26.12
C TYR A 94 3.89 0.58 25.66
N GLU A 95 2.76 1.14 25.27
CA GLU A 95 1.61 0.38 24.79
C GLU A 95 1.94 -0.36 23.47
N VAL A 96 2.56 0.34 22.51
CA VAL A 96 3.02 -0.27 21.25
C VAL A 96 4.13 -1.30 21.52
N ALA A 97 5.09 -0.98 22.39
CA ALA A 97 6.18 -1.89 22.76
C ALA A 97 5.66 -3.22 23.34
N ASN A 98 4.72 -3.14 24.28
CA ASN A 98 4.16 -4.31 24.96
C ASN A 98 3.19 -5.11 24.07
N SER A 99 2.78 -4.56 22.92
CA SER A 99 1.98 -5.31 21.94
C SER A 99 2.81 -6.31 21.12
N MET A 100 4.14 -6.17 21.12
CA MET A 100 5.07 -6.99 20.32
C MET A 100 5.69 -8.13 21.14
N PRO A 101 6.07 -9.25 20.51
CA PRO A 101 6.56 -10.44 21.21
C PRO A 101 7.97 -10.27 21.81
N SER A 102 8.83 -9.44 21.22
CA SER A 102 10.19 -9.21 21.69
C SER A 102 10.39 -7.78 22.19
N LYS A 103 11.16 -7.63 23.27
CA LYS A 103 11.60 -6.30 23.76
C LYS A 103 12.55 -5.60 22.79
N SER A 104 13.20 -6.37 21.93
CA SER A 104 14.09 -5.89 20.88
C SER A 104 13.36 -5.56 19.58
N ASP A 105 12.03 -5.78 19.50
CA ASP A 105 11.25 -5.38 18.34
C ASP A 105 11.25 -3.85 18.20
N GLU A 106 11.15 -3.38 16.96
CA GLU A 106 11.30 -1.97 16.64
C GLU A 106 9.98 -1.23 16.81
N ILE A 107 10.07 -0.06 17.42
CA ILE A 107 9.01 0.94 17.47
C ILE A 107 9.35 2.00 16.44
N LEU A 108 8.46 2.19 15.48
CA LEU A 108 8.55 3.20 14.45
C LEU A 108 7.75 4.43 14.86
N VAL A 109 8.41 5.57 15.03
CA VAL A 109 7.78 6.85 15.32
C VAL A 109 7.93 7.77 14.12
N GLN A 110 6.83 8.33 13.62
CA GLN A 110 6.79 9.27 12.50
C GLN A 110 5.86 10.45 12.81
N PRO A 111 6.02 11.61 12.16
CA PRO A 111 4.96 12.59 12.08
C PRO A 111 3.66 11.95 11.58
N MET A 112 2.54 12.35 12.13
CA MET A 112 1.24 11.98 11.55
C MET A 112 1.07 12.73 10.24
N LEU A 113 0.77 12.02 9.15
CA LEU A 113 0.43 12.65 7.88
C LEU A 113 -0.94 13.34 8.01
N GLU A 114 -0.97 14.64 7.83
CA GLU A 114 -2.18 15.48 7.85
C GLU A 114 -2.58 15.88 6.42
N ASN A 115 -3.78 16.43 6.24
CA ASN A 115 -4.30 16.92 4.95
C ASN A 115 -4.24 15.88 3.82
N ILE A 116 -4.58 14.62 4.13
CA ILE A 116 -4.64 13.53 3.15
C ILE A 116 -5.78 13.80 2.17
N THR A 117 -5.46 13.77 0.88
CA THR A 117 -6.43 13.92 -0.22
C THR A 117 -6.79 12.58 -0.85
N LEU A 118 -5.89 11.60 -0.76
CA LEU A 118 -6.08 10.24 -1.26
C LEU A 118 -5.19 9.30 -0.47
N CYS A 119 -5.68 8.13 -0.07
CA CYS A 119 -4.82 7.08 0.49
C CYS A 119 -5.26 5.70 0.04
N GLY A 120 -4.33 4.76 0.01
CA GLY A 120 -4.66 3.43 -0.47
C GLY A 120 -3.54 2.42 -0.36
N VAL A 121 -3.85 1.24 -0.89
CA VAL A 121 -2.95 0.10 -1.02
C VAL A 121 -2.81 -0.22 -2.50
N GLY A 122 -1.58 -0.46 -2.94
CA GLY A 122 -1.22 -0.79 -4.30
C GLY A 122 -0.45 -2.09 -4.35
N PHE A 123 -0.94 -3.04 -5.14
CA PHE A 123 -0.25 -4.28 -5.45
C PHE A 123 0.41 -4.17 -6.81
N SER A 124 1.65 -4.64 -6.93
CA SER A 124 2.36 -4.66 -8.21
C SER A 124 1.84 -5.74 -9.18
N VAL A 125 1.06 -6.68 -8.66
CA VAL A 125 0.40 -7.76 -9.40
C VAL A 125 -0.99 -7.97 -8.83
N ASP A 126 -1.83 -8.73 -9.54
CA ASP A 126 -3.05 -9.26 -8.93
C ASP A 126 -2.70 -10.16 -7.73
N LYS A 127 -3.23 -9.82 -6.55
CA LYS A 127 -2.89 -10.51 -5.31
C LYS A 127 -3.33 -11.97 -5.27
N ASP A 128 -4.30 -12.37 -6.09
CA ASP A 128 -4.93 -13.70 -6.04
C ASP A 128 -4.29 -14.68 -7.04
N ASN A 129 -3.84 -14.18 -8.20
CA ASN A 129 -3.29 -15.03 -9.27
C ASN A 129 -1.98 -14.50 -9.91
N PHE A 130 -1.41 -13.42 -9.37
CA PHE A 130 -0.17 -12.80 -9.85
C PHE A 130 -0.19 -12.38 -11.32
N SER A 131 -1.36 -12.21 -11.92
CA SER A 131 -1.47 -11.62 -13.25
C SER A 131 -0.82 -10.23 -13.27
N PRO A 132 -0.24 -9.82 -14.41
CA PRO A 132 0.60 -8.63 -14.51
C PRO A 132 -0.24 -7.34 -14.58
N TYR A 133 -1.05 -7.10 -13.56
CA TYR A 133 -1.82 -5.88 -13.36
C TYR A 133 -1.35 -5.19 -12.09
N PHE A 134 -1.10 -3.88 -12.16
CA PHE A 134 -1.08 -3.06 -10.96
C PHE A 134 -2.51 -2.93 -10.44
N CYS A 135 -2.74 -3.34 -9.20
CA CYS A 135 -4.07 -3.33 -8.59
C CYS A 135 -4.07 -2.31 -7.44
N LEU A 136 -4.77 -1.20 -7.62
CA LEU A 136 -4.85 -0.13 -6.63
C LEU A 136 -6.23 -0.13 -5.97
N GLN A 137 -6.25 -0.04 -4.65
CA GLN A 137 -7.46 0.21 -3.85
C GLN A 137 -7.25 1.48 -3.05
N TYR A 138 -8.12 2.47 -3.21
CA TYR A 138 -7.93 3.77 -2.59
C TYR A 138 -9.24 4.47 -2.26
N ASP A 139 -9.16 5.39 -1.31
CA ASP A 139 -10.23 6.30 -0.89
C ASP A 139 -9.78 7.75 -1.10
N GLU A 140 -10.72 8.63 -1.40
CA GLU A 140 -10.51 10.07 -1.59
C GLU A 140 -11.14 10.89 -0.45
N ASN A 141 -11.69 10.24 0.57
CA ASN A 141 -12.32 10.90 1.71
C ASN A 141 -11.34 11.43 2.78
N GLY A 142 -10.03 11.25 2.59
CA GLY A 142 -8.99 11.81 3.48
C GLY A 142 -8.80 11.12 4.84
N SER A 143 -9.38 9.94 5.07
CA SER A 143 -9.15 9.15 6.30
C SER A 143 -7.94 8.22 6.14
N ASN A 144 -6.95 8.28 7.04
CA ASN A 144 -5.69 7.52 6.90
C ASN A 144 -5.85 5.99 7.00
N SER A 145 -6.94 5.50 7.59
CA SER A 145 -7.09 4.09 7.97
C SER A 145 -8.12 3.34 7.14
N SER A 146 -9.03 4.06 6.45
CA SER A 146 -10.28 3.47 5.93
C SER A 146 -10.07 2.36 4.92
N ILE A 147 -8.95 2.37 4.18
CA ILE A 147 -8.59 1.31 3.25
C ILE A 147 -7.84 0.18 3.94
N THR A 148 -6.89 0.50 4.83
CA THR A 148 -6.05 -0.50 5.51
C THR A 148 -6.81 -1.33 6.56
N ASP A 149 -7.87 -0.76 7.17
CA ASP A 149 -8.74 -1.43 8.14
C ASP A 149 -10.01 -2.03 7.49
N GLY A 150 -10.19 -1.85 6.19
CA GLY A 150 -11.33 -2.37 5.42
C GLY A 150 -12.67 -1.67 5.70
N SER A 151 -12.68 -0.53 6.39
CA SER A 151 -13.91 0.20 6.76
C SER A 151 -14.45 1.16 5.69
N SER A 152 -13.71 1.39 4.60
CA SER A 152 -14.11 2.33 3.55
C SER A 152 -15.36 1.85 2.81
N LYS A 153 -16.39 2.70 2.83
CA LYS A 153 -17.66 2.48 2.11
C LYS A 153 -17.61 2.90 0.63
N SER A 154 -16.57 3.62 0.23
CA SER A 154 -16.41 4.22 -1.11
C SER A 154 -15.07 3.89 -1.76
N ALA A 155 -14.44 2.79 -1.33
CA ALA A 155 -13.17 2.34 -1.91
C ALA A 155 -13.29 2.16 -3.42
N LYS A 156 -12.42 2.83 -4.17
CA LYS A 156 -12.27 2.66 -5.62
C LYS A 156 -11.23 1.59 -5.87
N THR A 157 -11.51 0.71 -6.83
CA THR A 157 -10.54 -0.28 -7.31
C THR A 157 -10.15 0.06 -8.74
N TYR A 158 -8.85 0.09 -9.00
CA TYR A 158 -8.28 0.36 -10.31
C TYR A 158 -7.30 -0.74 -10.70
N TYR A 159 -7.47 -1.26 -11.91
CA TYR A 159 -6.59 -2.26 -12.51
C TYR A 159 -5.86 -1.64 -13.71
N HIS A 160 -4.55 -1.77 -13.74
CA HIS A 160 -3.72 -1.28 -14.83
C HIS A 160 -2.81 -2.39 -15.35
N TYR A 161 -3.00 -2.79 -16.60
CA TYR A 161 -2.14 -3.79 -17.22
C TYR A 161 -0.71 -3.25 -17.34
N ARG A 162 0.27 -4.04 -16.89
CA ARG A 162 1.66 -3.60 -16.69
C ARG A 162 2.33 -2.98 -17.91
N ASP A 163 2.05 -3.52 -19.10
CA ASP A 163 2.63 -3.09 -20.39
C ASP A 163 1.74 -2.10 -21.15
N TYR A 164 0.68 -1.60 -20.52
CA TYR A 164 -0.08 -0.46 -21.01
C TYR A 164 0.65 0.83 -20.60
N LEU A 165 0.74 1.79 -21.52
CA LEU A 165 1.56 2.99 -21.33
C LEU A 165 0.72 4.25 -21.08
N GLU A 166 -0.58 4.19 -21.35
CA GLU A 166 -1.46 5.36 -21.26
C GLU A 166 -2.17 5.39 -19.90
N PHE A 167 -2.11 6.55 -19.26
CA PHE A 167 -2.78 6.80 -17.99
C PHE A 167 -3.84 7.89 -18.20
N LYS A 168 -5.03 7.67 -17.64
CA LYS A 168 -6.10 8.68 -17.65
C LYS A 168 -6.04 9.62 -16.46
N ASP A 169 -5.42 9.19 -15.37
CA ASP A 169 -5.31 9.92 -14.11
C ASP A 169 -3.83 10.01 -13.71
N ILE A 170 -3.37 11.24 -13.50
CA ILE A 170 -1.97 11.55 -13.16
C ILE A 170 -1.57 11.05 -11.77
N ARG A 171 -2.50 10.99 -10.81
CA ARG A 171 -2.25 10.45 -9.46
C ARG A 171 -2.03 8.95 -9.54
N LEU A 172 -2.85 8.25 -10.33
CA LEU A 172 -2.67 6.80 -10.55
C LEU A 172 -1.37 6.50 -11.28
N GLN A 173 -0.97 7.34 -12.24
CA GLN A 173 0.34 7.24 -12.88
C GLN A 173 1.48 7.37 -11.86
N LYS A 174 1.46 8.42 -11.01
CA LYS A 174 2.48 8.64 -9.97
C LYS A 174 2.58 7.44 -9.00
N ILE A 175 1.46 6.85 -8.59
CA ILE A 175 1.44 5.64 -7.75
C ILE A 175 2.09 4.46 -8.46
N ILE A 176 1.77 4.22 -9.74
CA ILE A 176 2.36 3.12 -10.51
C ILE A 176 3.85 3.34 -10.76
N GLU A 177 4.29 4.58 -10.97
CA GLU A 177 5.71 4.93 -11.06
C GLU A 177 6.45 4.69 -9.74
N LEU A 178 5.84 5.01 -8.61
CA LEU A 178 6.34 4.65 -7.27
C LEU A 178 6.51 3.13 -7.14
N ILE A 179 5.48 2.34 -7.47
CA ILE A 179 5.55 0.88 -7.36
C ILE A 179 6.68 0.34 -8.26
N LYS A 180 6.78 0.80 -9.51
CA LYS A 180 7.86 0.38 -10.44
C LYS A 180 9.25 0.75 -9.91
N GLU A 181 9.42 1.92 -9.29
CA GLU A 181 10.68 2.29 -8.65
C GLU A 181 11.03 1.32 -7.50
N LEU A 182 10.06 0.96 -6.67
CA LEU A 182 10.24 -0.01 -5.59
C LEU A 182 10.62 -1.40 -6.12
N GLU A 183 10.03 -1.85 -7.24
CA GLU A 183 10.39 -3.13 -7.86
C GLU A 183 11.86 -3.18 -8.25
N VAL A 184 12.38 -2.07 -8.80
CA VAL A 184 13.79 -1.95 -9.19
C VAL A 184 14.69 -1.92 -7.95
N LEU A 185 14.33 -1.14 -6.92
CA LEU A 185 15.12 -1.02 -5.70
C LEU A 185 15.25 -2.36 -4.96
N TYR A 186 14.18 -3.15 -4.92
CA TYR A 186 14.13 -4.45 -4.22
C TYR A 186 14.39 -5.67 -5.11
N ASP A 187 14.52 -5.50 -6.43
CA ASP A 187 14.61 -6.60 -7.41
C ASP A 187 13.45 -7.61 -7.23
N CYS A 188 12.23 -7.08 -7.08
CA CYS A 188 11.05 -7.86 -6.73
C CYS A 188 9.79 -7.29 -7.39
N CYS A 189 9.11 -8.08 -8.21
CA CYS A 189 7.89 -7.69 -8.92
C CYS A 189 6.59 -7.97 -8.13
N PHE A 190 6.68 -8.40 -6.87
CA PHE A 190 5.54 -8.84 -6.06
C PHE A 190 5.50 -8.03 -4.77
N LEU A 191 4.93 -6.83 -4.86
CA LEU A 191 4.94 -5.82 -3.82
C LEU A 191 3.52 -5.48 -3.38
N ASP A 192 3.42 -5.20 -2.08
CA ASP A 192 2.30 -4.56 -1.42
C ASP A 192 2.79 -3.22 -0.87
N VAL A 193 2.17 -2.12 -1.31
CA VAL A 193 2.61 -0.76 -1.05
C VAL A 193 1.45 0.06 -0.47
N GLU A 194 1.63 0.62 0.72
CA GLU A 194 0.71 1.61 1.27
C GLU A 194 1.18 3.01 0.88
N PHE A 195 0.26 3.83 0.38
CA PHE A 195 0.57 5.17 -0.12
C PHE A 195 -0.50 6.19 0.29
N ALA A 196 -0.12 7.46 0.27
CA ALA A 196 -1.06 8.57 0.40
C ALA A 196 -0.60 9.81 -0.37
N PHE A 197 -1.55 10.55 -0.92
CA PHE A 197 -1.37 11.95 -1.29
C PHE A 197 -1.79 12.85 -0.14
N ALA A 198 -1.00 13.87 0.13
CA ALA A 198 -1.31 14.89 1.11
C ALA A 198 -0.81 16.26 0.65
N ILE A 199 -1.49 17.32 1.11
CA ILE A 199 -1.07 18.69 0.83
C ILE A 199 0.02 19.10 1.84
N GLN A 200 1.21 19.43 1.33
CA GLN A 200 2.30 20.03 2.08
C GLN A 200 2.77 21.31 1.37
N ASP A 201 2.90 22.40 2.11
CA ASP A 201 3.35 23.70 1.57
C ASP A 201 2.57 24.11 0.30
N ASP A 202 1.24 23.95 0.33
CA ASP A 202 0.28 24.22 -0.77
C ASP A 202 0.41 23.32 -2.02
N GLU A 203 1.24 22.28 -1.98
CA GLU A 203 1.44 21.32 -3.08
C GLU A 203 1.00 19.89 -2.68
N GLU A 204 0.41 19.14 -3.61
CA GLU A 204 0.00 17.75 -3.37
C GLU A 204 1.17 16.79 -3.63
N GLU A 205 1.58 16.09 -2.58
CA GLU A 205 2.76 15.24 -2.55
C GLU A 205 2.39 13.78 -2.33
N LEU A 206 3.08 12.86 -3.02
CA LEU A 206 2.91 11.42 -2.83
C LEU A 206 3.85 10.91 -1.75
N PHE A 207 3.31 10.15 -0.80
CA PHE A 207 4.04 9.49 0.29
C PHE A 207 3.97 7.98 0.15
N CYS A 208 5.12 7.33 0.32
CA CYS A 208 5.21 5.89 0.56
C CYS A 208 5.12 5.65 2.07
N LEU A 209 4.02 5.05 2.51
CA LEU A 209 3.74 4.78 3.92
C LEU A 209 4.22 3.40 4.37
N GLN A 210 4.32 2.45 3.43
CA GLN A 210 4.83 1.11 3.68
C GLN A 210 5.18 0.41 2.36
N VAL A 211 6.15 -0.51 2.39
CA VAL A 211 6.40 -1.47 1.32
C VAL A 211 6.71 -2.85 1.92
N ARG A 212 6.11 -3.89 1.35
CA ARG A 212 6.27 -5.29 1.74
C ARG A 212 6.32 -6.19 0.50
N PRO A 213 6.97 -7.36 0.57
CA PRO A 213 6.79 -8.38 -0.45
C PRO A 213 5.41 -9.04 -0.30
N LEU A 214 4.78 -9.38 -1.42
CA LEU A 214 3.57 -10.20 -1.46
C LEU A 214 3.91 -11.67 -1.21
N VAL A 215 3.16 -12.30 -0.31
CA VAL A 215 3.31 -13.73 0.00
C VAL A 215 2.75 -14.57 -1.15
N MET A 216 3.60 -15.44 -1.71
CA MET A 216 3.30 -16.21 -2.92
C MET A 216 2.70 -17.61 -2.67
N HIS A 217 2.49 -18.01 -1.42
CA HIS A 217 2.18 -19.40 -1.08
C HIS A 217 0.87 -19.88 -1.74
N GLU A 218 0.90 -21.07 -2.35
CA GLU A 218 -0.26 -21.80 -2.92
C GLU A 218 -1.07 -21.11 -4.03
N LYS A 219 -0.55 -20.03 -4.62
CA LYS A 219 -1.24 -19.31 -5.70
C LYS A 219 -0.66 -19.61 -7.08
N ASN A 220 -1.52 -19.68 -8.09
CA ASN A 220 -1.09 -19.77 -9.48
C ASN A 220 -0.33 -18.50 -9.86
N ASN A 221 0.82 -18.64 -10.52
CA ASN A 221 1.59 -17.51 -11.01
C ASN A 221 1.29 -17.24 -12.49
N LEU A 222 0.43 -16.25 -12.75
CA LEU A 222 0.04 -15.83 -14.10
C LEU A 222 0.86 -14.66 -14.63
N PHE A 223 1.96 -14.28 -13.97
CA PHE A 223 2.73 -13.08 -14.30
C PHE A 223 3.19 -13.04 -15.77
N HIS A 224 3.62 -14.19 -16.31
CA HIS A 224 4.03 -14.34 -17.71
C HIS A 224 2.97 -14.99 -18.60
N SER A 225 1.77 -15.26 -18.08
CA SER A 225 0.73 -16.02 -18.78
C SER A 225 -0.23 -15.14 -19.60
N LEU A 226 -0.13 -13.82 -19.46
CA LEU A 226 -1.01 -12.85 -20.14
C LEU A 226 -0.20 -11.90 -21.04
N PRO A 227 0.20 -12.35 -22.24
CA PRO A 227 0.93 -11.51 -23.19
C PRO A 227 0.01 -10.43 -23.76
N LYS A 228 0.58 -9.26 -24.03
CA LYS A 228 -0.13 -8.08 -24.55
C LYS A 228 -0.93 -8.39 -25.82
N GLU A 229 -0.40 -9.26 -26.68
CA GLU A 229 -1.03 -9.67 -27.93
C GLU A 229 -2.31 -10.47 -27.68
N ALA A 230 -2.35 -11.31 -26.65
CA ALA A 230 -3.56 -12.05 -26.30
C ALA A 230 -4.66 -11.11 -25.80
N LEU A 231 -4.31 -10.16 -24.93
CA LEU A 231 -5.24 -9.13 -24.47
C LEU A 231 -5.73 -8.24 -25.61
N TYR A 232 -4.85 -7.87 -26.54
CA TYR A 232 -5.24 -7.08 -27.71
C TYR A 232 -6.19 -7.86 -28.65
N ARG A 233 -5.95 -9.16 -28.87
CA ARG A 233 -6.89 -10.02 -29.61
C ARG A 233 -8.25 -10.08 -28.91
N PHE A 234 -8.26 -10.23 -27.58
CA PHE A 234 -9.48 -10.23 -26.79
C PHE A 234 -10.22 -8.89 -26.88
N TYR A 235 -9.51 -7.77 -26.76
CA TYR A 235 -10.06 -6.43 -26.92
C TYR A 235 -10.73 -6.25 -28.28
N LYS A 236 -10.06 -6.61 -29.38
CA LYS A 236 -10.67 -6.55 -30.72
C LYS A 236 -11.92 -7.40 -30.82
N ARG A 237 -11.89 -8.62 -30.26
CA ARG A 237 -13.06 -9.51 -30.23
C ARG A 237 -14.20 -8.89 -29.42
N PHE A 238 -13.89 -8.30 -28.27
CA PHE A 238 -14.86 -7.64 -27.40
C PHE A 238 -15.53 -6.45 -28.10
N GLU A 239 -14.77 -5.59 -28.78
CA GLU A 239 -15.31 -4.50 -29.58
C GLU A 239 -16.21 -5.01 -30.72
N THR A 240 -15.80 -6.05 -31.45
CA THR A 240 -16.67 -6.68 -32.47
C THR A 240 -17.94 -7.28 -31.87
N LEU A 241 -17.89 -7.81 -30.65
CA LEU A 241 -19.09 -8.33 -29.97
C LEU A 241 -20.07 -7.22 -29.58
N LYS A 242 -19.61 -5.97 -29.48
CA LYS A 242 -20.44 -4.78 -29.20
C LYS A 242 -21.12 -4.20 -30.44
N GLU A 243 -20.67 -4.58 -31.64
CA GLU A 243 -21.28 -4.10 -32.88
C GLU A 243 -22.74 -4.55 -32.99
N SER A 244 -23.58 -3.65 -33.51
CA SER A 244 -25.01 -3.93 -33.70
C SER A 244 -25.22 -5.11 -34.64
N ARG A 245 -26.16 -5.99 -34.30
CA ARG A 245 -26.46 -7.18 -35.08
C ARG A 245 -27.82 -7.05 -35.73
N SER A 246 -27.89 -7.43 -37.00
CA SER A 246 -29.17 -7.57 -37.70
C SER A 246 -30.09 -8.47 -36.87
N ARG A 247 -31.32 -7.98 -36.61
CA ARG A 247 -32.37 -8.66 -35.82
C ARG A 247 -32.19 -8.64 -34.30
N VAL A 248 -31.27 -7.86 -33.77
CA VAL A 248 -31.21 -7.52 -32.33
C VAL A 248 -31.68 -6.07 -32.18
N LEU A 249 -32.70 -5.84 -31.33
CA LEU A 249 -33.23 -4.51 -31.06
C LEU A 249 -32.35 -3.78 -30.04
N GLY A 250 -32.01 -2.51 -30.32
CA GLY A 250 -31.23 -1.65 -29.43
C GLY A 250 -29.88 -1.23 -30.03
N ASP A 251 -29.31 -0.16 -29.47
CA ASP A 251 -28.07 0.45 -29.94
C ASP A 251 -26.84 0.07 -29.09
N GLU A 252 -27.04 -0.64 -27.98
CA GLU A 252 -25.99 -1.04 -27.05
C GLU A 252 -25.99 -2.55 -26.80
N ALA A 253 -24.79 -3.14 -26.78
CA ALA A 253 -24.59 -4.54 -26.41
C ALA A 253 -24.39 -4.67 -24.89
N ILE A 254 -25.26 -5.43 -24.24
CA ILE A 254 -25.18 -5.73 -22.80
C ILE A 254 -24.74 -7.19 -22.63
N PHE A 255 -23.64 -7.41 -21.90
CA PHE A 255 -23.17 -8.75 -21.55
C PHE A 255 -23.71 -9.14 -20.17
N GLY A 256 -24.46 -10.24 -20.10
CA GLY A 256 -24.93 -10.82 -18.85
C GLY A 256 -24.21 -12.12 -18.52
N VAL A 257 -24.22 -12.50 -17.24
CA VAL A 257 -23.88 -13.86 -16.83
C VAL A 257 -25.16 -14.69 -16.94
N MET A 258 -25.20 -15.61 -17.91
CA MET A 258 -26.37 -16.46 -18.20
C MET A 258 -27.69 -15.65 -18.35
N PRO A 259 -27.76 -14.67 -19.28
CA PRO A 259 -28.96 -13.86 -19.48
C PRO A 259 -30.16 -14.68 -20.01
N ASP A 260 -29.88 -15.86 -20.56
CA ASP A 260 -30.83 -16.86 -20.99
C ASP A 260 -31.06 -17.91 -19.88
N TRP A 261 -32.02 -17.65 -19.00
CA TRP A 261 -32.49 -18.67 -18.06
C TRP A 261 -33.31 -19.70 -18.83
N ASN A 262 -32.79 -20.92 -18.97
CA ASN A 262 -33.51 -22.03 -19.61
C ASN A 262 -34.60 -22.59 -18.66
N PRO A 263 -35.90 -22.51 -19.00
CA PRO A 263 -36.97 -23.03 -18.14
C PRO A 263 -36.95 -24.55 -17.95
N ALA A 264 -36.19 -25.29 -18.77
CA ALA A 264 -36.04 -26.74 -18.67
C ALA A 264 -35.12 -27.21 -17.52
N GLU A 265 -34.54 -26.28 -16.75
CA GLU A 265 -33.68 -26.56 -15.59
C GLU A 265 -34.44 -26.44 -14.24
N ILE A 266 -35.79 -26.46 -14.26
CA ILE A 266 -36.72 -26.56 -13.10
C ILE A 266 -37.24 -27.99 -12.97
#